data_AF-A0A0G0BUR3-F1
#
_entry.id   AF-A0A0G0BUR3-F1
#
_cell.length_a   1.000
_cell.length_b   1.000
_cell.length_c   1.000
_cell.angle_alpha   90.00
_cell.angle_beta   90.00
_cell.angle_gamma   90.00
#
_symmetry.space_group_name_H-M   'P 1'
#
loop_
_entity.id
_entity.type
_entity.pdbx_description
1 polymer ?
#
loop_
_entity_poly.entity_id
_entity_poly.type
_entity_poly.pdbx_seq_one_letter_code
_entity_poly.pdbx_strand_id
1 'polypeptide(L)'
;MDQHPVPRQITTFEFKLVGFLTIKQFIYIVIFVALGAIVYGIFPVPILNIFFAIIVGSIGLAFAFLPVNDRPLDVWVKNLIKRLSSPTQYKFKKQNAPPSFLLNMTPSSPSQLTTHVDSQKKLANYLGKNSDKNISKKQSINNLFQKPISIPQKKDQSNQNTSNITNSSPSIKSSGPTK
;
A
#
# COMPACT_ATOMS: atom_id res chain seq x y z
N MET A 1 38.42 32.50 -3.06
CA MET A 1 37.70 31.24 -2.82
C MET A 1 38.21 30.23 -3.83
N ASP A 2 38.91 29.19 -3.38
CA ASP A 2 39.39 28.15 -4.30
C ASP A 2 38.23 27.22 -4.66
N GLN A 3 37.95 27.10 -5.95
CA GLN A 3 36.83 26.33 -6.48
C GLN A 3 37.22 24.84 -6.51
N HIS A 4 36.74 24.05 -5.55
CA HIS A 4 36.95 22.60 -5.59
C HIS A 4 36.12 21.95 -6.71
N PRO A 5 36.70 21.02 -7.50
CA PRO A 5 35.98 20.35 -8.56
C PRO A 5 34.90 19.41 -8.00
N VAL A 6 33.69 19.53 -8.55
CA VAL A 6 32.55 18.66 -8.19
C VAL A 6 32.77 17.26 -8.80
N PRO A 7 32.61 16.17 -8.02
CA PRO A 7 32.71 14.82 -8.54
C PRO A 7 31.72 14.59 -9.68
N ARG A 8 32.21 14.12 -10.83
CA ARG A 8 31.37 13.71 -11.96
C ARG A 8 31.01 12.24 -11.81
N GLN A 9 29.77 11.90 -12.14
CA GLN A 9 29.29 10.53 -12.12
C GLN A 9 29.85 9.75 -13.31
N ILE A 10 30.72 8.77 -13.05
CA ILE A 10 31.34 7.91 -14.09
C ILE A 10 30.53 6.64 -14.40
N THR A 11 29.53 6.32 -13.58
CA THR A 11 28.81 5.04 -13.66
C THR A 11 27.75 4.99 -14.77
N THR A 12 27.45 6.12 -15.39
CA THR A 12 26.40 6.24 -16.43
C THR A 12 26.96 6.03 -17.84
N PHE A 13 28.23 5.64 -17.98
CA PHE A 13 28.84 5.39 -19.28
C PHE A 13 28.39 4.04 -19.84
N GLU A 14 27.74 4.06 -20.99
CA GLU A 14 27.44 2.85 -21.75
C GLU A 14 28.59 2.53 -22.71
N PHE A 15 29.03 1.28 -22.72
CA PHE A 15 30.05 0.82 -23.66
C PHE A 15 29.56 0.95 -25.11
N LYS A 16 30.29 1.74 -25.88
CA LYS A 16 30.10 1.89 -27.33
C LYS A 16 30.95 0.85 -28.04
N LEU A 17 30.31 -0.01 -28.84
CA LEU A 17 31.00 -1.06 -29.59
C LEU A 17 31.63 -0.52 -30.86
N VAL A 18 30.85 0.24 -31.65
CA VAL A 18 31.29 0.82 -32.93
C VAL A 18 30.89 2.29 -32.98
N GLY A 19 31.86 3.18 -32.86
CA GLY A 19 31.65 4.63 -32.90
C GLY A 19 30.69 5.10 -31.81
N PHE A 20 29.47 5.47 -32.20
CA PHE A 20 28.43 5.96 -31.28
C PHE A 20 27.46 4.87 -30.80
N LEU A 21 27.50 3.68 -31.41
CA LEU A 21 26.56 2.59 -31.18
C LEU A 21 26.89 1.79 -29.93
N THR A 22 25.93 1.65 -29.02
CA THR A 22 26.09 0.83 -27.81
C THR A 22 25.93 -0.66 -28.12
N ILE A 23 26.44 -1.52 -27.23
CA ILE A 23 26.35 -2.99 -27.43
C ILE A 23 24.91 -3.44 -27.66
N LYS A 24 23.95 -2.85 -26.94
CA LYS A 24 22.52 -3.17 -27.03
C LYS A 24 21.95 -2.74 -28.38
N GLN A 25 22.26 -1.53 -28.82
CA GLN A 25 21.81 -0.98 -30.10
C GLN A 25 22.30 -1.83 -31.27
N PHE A 26 23.56 -2.29 -31.22
CA PHE A 26 24.10 -3.21 -32.21
C PHE A 26 23.33 -4.53 -32.28
N ILE A 27 23.07 -5.14 -31.12
CA ILE A 27 22.33 -6.40 -31.03
C ILE A 27 20.92 -6.27 -31.62
N TYR A 28 20.21 -5.17 -31.35
CA TYR A 28 18.89 -4.96 -31.96
C TYR A 28 18.97 -4.92 -33.48
N ILE A 29 19.91 -4.15 -34.05
CA ILE A 29 20.08 -4.06 -35.51
C ILE A 29 20.37 -5.44 -36.10
N VAL A 30 21.31 -6.19 -35.52
CA VAL A 30 21.69 -7.52 -36.02
C VAL A 30 20.50 -8.48 -36.00
N ILE A 31 19.74 -8.51 -34.91
CA ILE A 31 18.57 -9.40 -34.78
C ILE A 31 17.48 -9.03 -35.80
N PHE A 32 17.19 -7.74 -35.97
CA PHE A 32 16.14 -7.31 -36.88
C PHE A 32 16.54 -7.39 -38.36
N VAL A 33 17.82 -7.23 -38.69
CA VAL A 33 18.33 -7.48 -40.05
C VAL A 33 18.28 -8.98 -40.36
N ALA A 34 18.66 -9.85 -39.41
CA ALA A 34 18.54 -11.29 -39.58
C ALA A 34 17.07 -11.73 -39.73
N LEU A 35 16.16 -11.18 -38.91
CA LEU A 35 14.72 -11.40 -39.05
C LEU A 35 14.19 -10.88 -40.38
N GLY A 36 14.64 -9.70 -40.84
CA GLY A 36 14.29 -9.15 -42.14
C GLY A 36 14.71 -10.07 -43.30
N ALA A 37 15.90 -10.67 -43.21
CA ALA A 37 16.38 -11.65 -44.19
C ALA A 37 15.55 -12.96 -44.16
N ILE A 38 15.11 -13.40 -42.98
CA ILE A 38 14.21 -14.56 -42.84
C ILE A 38 12.84 -14.27 -43.44
N VAL A 39 12.27 -13.10 -43.13
CA VAL A 39 11.02 -12.63 -43.76
C VAL A 39 11.21 -12.54 -45.27
N TYR A 40 12.42 -12.17 -45.72
CA TYR A 40 12.73 -12.15 -47.13
C TYR A 40 12.73 -13.54 -47.78
N GLY A 41 13.06 -14.60 -47.05
CA GLY A 41 12.97 -15.97 -47.57
C GLY A 41 11.54 -16.54 -47.67
N ILE A 42 10.59 -16.01 -46.89
CA ILE A 42 9.26 -16.63 -46.72
C ILE A 42 8.27 -16.19 -47.81
N PHE A 43 8.37 -14.95 -48.29
CA PHE A 43 7.40 -14.39 -49.24
C PHE A 43 7.85 -14.59 -50.70
N PRO A 44 7.10 -15.34 -51.54
CA PRO A 44 7.48 -15.61 -52.93
C PRO A 44 7.23 -14.44 -53.89
N VAL A 45 6.62 -13.34 -53.42
CA VAL A 45 6.28 -12.17 -54.24
C VAL A 45 7.41 -11.11 -54.12
N PRO A 46 8.17 -10.80 -55.19
CA PRO A 46 9.40 -9.99 -55.09
C PRO A 46 9.21 -8.61 -54.46
N ILE A 47 8.14 -7.90 -54.83
CA ILE A 47 7.92 -6.52 -54.35
C ILE A 47 7.41 -6.48 -52.90
N LEU A 48 6.57 -7.43 -52.52
CA LEU A 48 5.95 -7.45 -51.20
C LEU A 48 6.96 -7.93 -50.16
N ASN A 49 7.79 -8.88 -50.57
CA ASN A 49 8.88 -9.42 -49.80
C ASN A 49 9.87 -8.32 -49.36
N ILE A 50 10.43 -7.56 -50.32
CA ILE A 50 11.40 -6.50 -50.00
C ILE A 50 10.77 -5.42 -49.12
N PHE A 51 9.49 -5.10 -49.33
CA PHE A 51 8.75 -4.15 -48.53
C PHE A 51 8.64 -4.60 -47.07
N PHE A 52 8.24 -5.84 -46.81
CA PHE A 52 8.20 -6.38 -45.45
C PHE A 52 9.57 -6.51 -44.81
N ALA A 53 10.60 -6.90 -45.57
CA ALA A 53 11.97 -6.98 -45.08
C ALA A 53 12.48 -5.60 -44.63
N ILE A 54 12.21 -4.55 -45.40
CA ILE A 54 12.55 -3.16 -45.05
C ILE A 54 11.79 -2.70 -43.82
N ILE A 55 10.49 -2.99 -43.70
CA ILE A 55 9.70 -2.64 -42.53
C ILE A 55 10.30 -3.27 -41.26
N VAL A 56 10.58 -4.57 -41.31
CA VAL A 56 11.16 -5.30 -40.18
C VAL A 56 12.56 -4.77 -39.84
N GLY A 57 13.40 -4.50 -40.85
CA GLY A 57 14.72 -3.89 -40.62
C GLY A 57 14.62 -2.48 -40.02
N SER A 58 13.68 -1.66 -40.50
CA SER A 58 13.46 -0.29 -40.02
C SER A 58 13.01 -0.25 -38.56
N ILE A 59 12.24 -1.24 -38.11
CA ILE A 59 11.83 -1.35 -36.71
C ILE A 59 13.05 -1.55 -35.80
N GLY A 60 14.05 -2.31 -36.24
CA GLY A 60 15.30 -2.50 -35.50
C GLY A 60 16.12 -1.22 -35.41
N LEU A 61 16.15 -0.44 -36.49
CA LEU A 61 16.76 0.89 -36.51
C LEU A 61 16.05 1.85 -35.56
N ALA A 62 14.71 1.85 -35.54
CA ALA A 62 13.92 2.64 -34.61
C ALA A 62 14.21 2.25 -33.15
N PHE A 63 14.27 0.95 -32.83
CA PHE A 63 14.63 0.48 -31.50
C PHE A 63 16.04 0.92 -31.07
N ALA A 64 16.99 0.98 -32.00
CA ALA A 64 18.37 1.36 -31.72
C ALA A 64 18.55 2.89 -31.53
N PHE A 65 17.89 3.71 -32.37
CA PHE A 65 18.21 5.14 -32.48
C PHE A 65 17.11 6.09 -32.04
N LEU A 66 15.88 5.63 -31.80
CA LEU A 66 14.75 6.52 -31.49
C LEU A 66 14.50 6.58 -29.98
N PRO A 67 15.06 7.56 -29.24
CA PRO A 67 14.66 7.80 -27.86
C PRO A 67 13.25 8.43 -27.82
N VAL A 68 12.44 8.01 -26.85
CA VAL A 68 11.12 8.58 -26.57
C VAL A 68 11.16 9.17 -25.16
N ASN A 69 10.93 10.48 -25.02
CA ASN A 69 10.96 11.20 -23.74
C ASN A 69 12.27 10.97 -22.95
N ASP A 70 13.42 11.15 -23.61
CA ASP A 70 14.77 10.94 -23.05
C ASP A 70 15.04 9.51 -22.53
N ARG A 71 14.25 8.53 -22.99
CA ARG A 71 14.45 7.12 -22.66
C ARG A 71 14.61 6.28 -23.92
N PRO A 72 15.47 5.24 -23.88
CA PRO A 72 15.57 4.30 -24.98
C PRO A 72 14.22 3.61 -25.22
N LEU A 73 13.91 3.35 -26.49
CA LEU A 73 12.61 2.81 -26.93
C LEU A 73 12.27 1.47 -26.24
N ASP A 74 13.26 0.62 -26.00
CA ASP A 74 13.08 -0.66 -25.29
C ASP A 74 12.47 -0.47 -23.89
N VAL A 75 13.02 0.46 -23.10
CA VAL A 75 12.49 0.78 -21.77
C VAL A 75 11.10 1.37 -21.86
N TRP A 76 10.86 2.20 -22.87
CA TRP A 76 9.55 2.79 -23.11
C TRP A 76 8.50 1.71 -23.43
N VAL A 77 8.78 0.79 -24.35
CA VAL A 77 7.89 -0.32 -24.73
C VAL A 77 7.63 -1.25 -23.54
N LYS A 78 8.66 -1.63 -22.78
CA LYS A 78 8.51 -2.44 -21.57
C LYS A 78 7.59 -1.77 -20.55
N ASN A 79 7.74 -0.46 -20.34
CA ASN A 79 6.90 0.31 -19.44
C ASN A 79 5.48 0.46 -19.96
N LEU A 80 5.31 0.63 -21.27
CA LEU A 80 4.00 0.68 -21.92
C LEU A 80 3.24 -0.63 -21.70
N ILE A 81 3.85 -1.78 -22.02
CA ILE A 81 3.23 -3.10 -21.81
C ILE A 81 2.88 -3.30 -20.34
N LYS A 82 3.83 -3.01 -19.44
CA LYS A 82 3.58 -3.09 -17.99
C LYS A 82 2.39 -2.23 -17.58
N ARG A 83 2.24 -1.03 -18.13
CA ARG A 83 1.14 -0.12 -17.83
C ARG A 83 -0.19 -0.62 -18.37
N LEU A 84 -0.22 -1.11 -19.60
CA LEU A 84 -1.43 -1.64 -20.25
C LEU A 84 -1.94 -2.90 -19.54
N SER A 85 -1.05 -3.78 -19.09
CA SER A 85 -1.42 -5.01 -18.40
C SER A 85 -1.63 -4.84 -16.90
N SER A 86 -1.18 -3.73 -16.30
CA SER A 86 -1.36 -3.50 -14.86
C SER A 86 -2.77 -3.02 -14.54
N PRO A 87 -3.40 -3.54 -13.46
CA PRO A 87 -4.66 -3.00 -12.99
C PRO A 87 -4.50 -1.56 -12.51
N THR A 88 -5.43 -0.68 -12.88
CA THR A 88 -5.43 0.75 -12.48
C THR A 88 -5.63 0.95 -10.98
N GLN A 89 -6.20 -0.03 -10.29
CA GLN A 89 -6.49 0.06 -8.86
C GLN A 89 -5.28 -0.29 -8.01
N TYR A 90 -4.77 0.70 -7.27
CA TYR A 90 -3.79 0.48 -6.23
C TYR A 90 -4.47 -0.01 -4.94
N LYS A 91 -4.22 -1.26 -4.54
CA LYS A 91 -4.60 -1.75 -3.21
C LYS A 91 -3.45 -1.49 -2.24
N PHE A 92 -3.66 -0.55 -1.32
CA PHE A 92 -2.69 -0.26 -0.28
C PHE A 92 -2.49 -1.49 0.62
N LYS A 93 -1.25 -1.96 0.71
CA LYS A 93 -0.82 -3.01 1.64
C LYS A 93 0.18 -2.38 2.60
N LYS A 94 -0.14 -2.31 3.89
CA LYS A 94 0.82 -1.87 4.91
C LYS A 94 1.97 -2.89 4.96
N GLN A 95 3.17 -2.45 4.59
CA GLN A 95 4.39 -3.26 4.63
C GLN A 95 5.14 -3.01 5.95
N ASN A 96 4.40 -2.98 7.05
CA ASN A 96 4.98 -2.78 8.36
C ASN A 96 5.10 -4.17 8.98
N ALA A 97 6.32 -4.69 9.07
CA ALA A 97 6.55 -5.89 9.85
C ALA A 97 6.08 -5.60 11.29
N PRO A 98 5.30 -6.50 11.92
CA PRO A 98 4.93 -6.32 13.31
C PRO A 98 6.23 -6.21 14.12
N PRO A 99 6.32 -5.27 15.08
CA PRO A 99 7.51 -5.16 15.89
C PRO A 99 7.76 -6.48 16.65
N SER A 100 9.04 -6.84 16.79
CA SER A 100 9.50 -8.16 17.26
C SER A 100 8.90 -8.59 18.61
N PHE A 101 8.57 -7.64 19.50
CA PHE A 101 7.95 -7.93 20.78
C PHE A 101 6.53 -8.53 20.68
N LEU A 102 5.81 -8.31 19.58
CA LEU A 102 4.50 -8.93 19.34
C LEU A 102 4.62 -10.37 18.84
N LEU A 103 5.74 -10.72 18.20
CA LEU A 103 5.97 -12.07 17.68
C LEU A 103 6.39 -13.05 18.79
N ASN A 104 7.00 -12.53 19.85
CA ASN A 104 7.58 -13.34 20.93
C ASN A 104 6.70 -13.37 22.21
N MET A 105 5.43 -12.96 22.11
CA MET A 105 4.54 -12.98 23.27
C MET A 105 3.98 -14.39 23.51
N THR A 106 4.53 -15.09 24.50
CA THR A 106 3.86 -16.24 25.12
C THR A 106 2.67 -15.73 25.94
N PRO A 107 1.43 -16.18 25.69
CA PRO A 107 0.29 -15.74 26.50
C PRO A 107 0.55 -16.08 27.97
N SER A 108 0.63 -15.06 28.81
CA SER A 108 1.05 -15.18 30.20
C SER A 108 0.03 -15.88 31.10
N SER A 109 -1.20 -16.13 30.62
CA SER A 109 -2.14 -16.97 31.35
C SER A 109 -3.11 -17.74 30.44
N PRO A 110 -3.39 -19.02 30.77
CA PRO A 110 -4.38 -19.83 30.04
C PRO A 110 -5.81 -19.25 30.17
N SER A 111 -6.09 -18.46 31.21
CA SER A 111 -7.40 -17.85 31.46
C SER A 111 -7.79 -16.76 30.45
N GLN A 112 -6.83 -16.07 29.84
CA GLN A 112 -7.13 -15.03 28.84
C GLN A 112 -7.58 -15.65 27.51
N LEU A 113 -7.01 -16.80 27.14
CA LEU A 113 -7.41 -17.56 25.95
C LEU A 113 -8.83 -18.11 26.10
N THR A 114 -9.17 -18.69 27.26
CA THR A 114 -10.52 -19.19 27.51
C THR A 114 -11.54 -18.07 27.53
N THR A 115 -11.22 -16.92 28.13
CA THR A 115 -12.10 -15.74 28.14
C THR A 115 -12.39 -15.23 26.72
N HIS A 116 -11.37 -15.16 25.86
CA HIS A 116 -11.55 -14.73 24.48
C HIS A 116 -12.43 -15.73 23.69
N VAL A 117 -12.17 -17.03 23.80
CA VAL A 117 -12.97 -18.08 23.14
C VAL A 117 -14.42 -18.07 23.63
N ASP A 118 -14.64 -17.95 24.93
CA ASP A 118 -15.97 -17.88 25.52
C ASP A 118 -16.73 -16.63 25.09
N SER A 119 -16.03 -15.49 24.99
CA SER A 119 -16.62 -14.24 24.51
C SER A 119 -17.07 -14.33 23.04
N GLN A 120 -16.26 -14.94 22.17
CA GLN A 120 -16.61 -15.18 20.77
C GLN A 120 -17.81 -16.12 20.64
N LYS A 121 -17.85 -17.20 21.42
CA LYS A 121 -18.98 -18.15 21.45
C LYS A 121 -20.27 -17.48 21.93
N LYS A 122 -20.20 -16.64 22.97
CA LYS A 122 -21.35 -15.86 23.46
C LYS A 122 -21.83 -14.86 22.41
N LEU A 123 -20.92 -14.18 21.72
CA LEU A 123 -21.26 -13.26 20.64
C LEU A 123 -21.96 -13.99 19.49
N ALA A 124 -21.43 -15.11 19.02
CA ALA A 124 -22.05 -15.93 17.98
C ALA A 124 -23.46 -16.40 18.36
N ASN A 125 -23.63 -16.87 19.60
CA ASN A 125 -24.93 -17.26 20.13
C ASN A 125 -25.92 -16.08 20.19
N TYR A 126 -25.46 -14.87 20.56
CA TYR A 126 -26.30 -13.67 20.58
C TYR A 126 -26.70 -13.23 19.17
N LEU A 127 -25.76 -13.24 18.22
CA LEU A 127 -26.01 -12.88 16.83
C LEU A 127 -26.99 -13.89 16.19
N GLY A 128 -26.79 -15.19 16.40
CA GLY A 128 -27.71 -16.23 15.93
C GLY A 128 -29.10 -16.15 16.56
N LYS A 129 -29.19 -15.89 17.88
CA LYS A 129 -30.46 -15.83 18.61
C LYS A 129 -31.35 -14.63 18.26
N ASN A 130 -30.79 -13.56 17.71
CA ASN A 130 -31.53 -12.35 17.34
C ASN A 130 -31.87 -12.24 15.85
N SER A 131 -31.36 -13.12 14.99
CA SER A 131 -31.71 -13.13 13.57
C SER A 131 -33.18 -13.53 13.32
N ASP A 132 -33.77 -14.38 14.16
CA ASP A 132 -35.14 -14.90 13.93
C ASP A 132 -36.28 -14.09 14.60
N LYS A 133 -35.98 -13.04 15.40
CA LYS A 133 -36.99 -12.28 16.18
C LYS A 133 -37.04 -10.78 15.85
N ASN A 134 -36.65 -10.36 14.65
CA ASN A 134 -36.46 -8.95 14.31
C ASN A 134 -37.71 -8.19 13.81
N ILE A 135 -38.91 -8.79 13.79
CA ILE A 135 -40.12 -8.08 13.32
C ILE A 135 -40.89 -7.40 14.48
N SER A 136 -40.94 -7.97 15.70
CA SER A 136 -41.80 -7.43 16.78
C SER A 136 -41.08 -6.64 17.89
N LYS A 137 -39.74 -6.61 17.94
CA LYS A 137 -38.98 -6.01 19.07
C LYS A 137 -38.64 -4.52 18.90
N LYS A 138 -38.72 -3.97 17.68
CA LYS A 138 -38.50 -2.53 17.43
C LYS A 138 -39.51 -1.63 18.15
N GLN A 139 -40.65 -2.18 18.59
CA GLN A 139 -41.68 -1.45 19.34
C GLN A 139 -41.38 -1.31 20.85
N SER A 140 -40.48 -2.11 21.43
CA SER A 140 -40.19 -2.06 22.88
C SER A 140 -38.94 -1.25 23.26
N ILE A 141 -38.12 -0.86 22.27
CA ILE A 141 -36.93 -0.03 22.51
C ILE A 141 -37.32 1.39 22.96
N ASN A 142 -38.42 1.95 22.45
CA ASN A 142 -38.91 3.26 22.88
C ASN A 142 -39.38 3.28 24.35
N ASN A 143 -39.81 2.13 24.89
CA ASN A 143 -40.25 2.02 26.28
C ASN A 143 -39.09 1.82 27.28
N LEU A 144 -37.86 1.57 26.81
CA LEU A 144 -36.67 1.45 27.66
C LEU A 144 -36.04 2.81 27.96
N PHE A 145 -36.16 3.78 27.05
CA PHE A 145 -35.69 5.15 27.26
C PHE A 145 -36.58 6.00 28.18
N GLN A 146 -37.75 5.47 28.58
CA GLN A 146 -38.72 6.19 29.42
C GLN A 146 -38.71 5.75 30.88
N LYS A 147 -37.90 4.76 31.28
CA LYS A 147 -37.77 4.36 32.69
C LYS A 147 -36.62 5.12 33.35
N PRO A 148 -36.88 6.03 34.31
CA PRO A 148 -35.81 6.61 35.10
C PRO A 148 -35.11 5.49 35.89
N ILE A 149 -33.78 5.50 35.86
CA ILE A 149 -32.92 4.62 36.64
C ILE A 149 -33.23 4.83 38.13
N SER A 150 -33.84 3.83 38.78
CA SER A 150 -33.92 3.76 40.23
C SER A 150 -32.64 3.11 40.75
N ILE A 151 -31.80 3.91 41.39
CA ILE A 151 -30.58 3.49 42.06
C ILE A 151 -30.98 2.66 43.29
N PRO A 152 -30.51 1.41 43.46
CA PRO A 152 -30.73 0.66 44.69
C PRO A 152 -29.89 1.27 45.83
N GLN A 153 -30.54 1.84 46.84
CA GLN A 153 -29.85 2.25 48.06
C GLN A 153 -29.49 1.02 48.89
N LYS A 154 -28.19 0.79 49.06
CA LYS A 154 -27.65 -0.11 50.07
C LYS A 154 -27.68 0.62 51.43
N LYS A 155 -28.42 0.07 52.39
CA LYS A 155 -28.36 0.44 53.81
C LYS A 155 -27.06 -0.13 54.39
N ASP A 156 -26.18 0.72 54.90
CA ASP A 156 -25.13 0.32 55.84
C ASP A 156 -25.26 1.21 57.09
N GLN A 157 -25.57 0.58 58.23
CA GLN A 157 -25.41 1.15 59.57
C GLN A 157 -24.05 0.67 60.13
N SER A 158 -23.13 1.58 60.42
CA SER A 158 -22.36 1.59 61.68
C SER A 158 -21.47 2.85 61.81
N ASN A 159 -21.95 3.70 62.70
CA ASN A 159 -21.28 4.62 63.64
C ASN A 159 -19.73 4.61 63.74
N GLN A 160 -19.11 5.81 63.73
CA GLN A 160 -18.33 6.43 64.84
C GLN A 160 -17.42 7.59 64.34
N ASN A 161 -17.80 8.82 64.75
CA ASN A 161 -16.94 9.84 65.40
C ASN A 161 -15.66 10.41 64.74
N THR A 162 -15.72 11.72 64.43
CA THR A 162 -14.90 12.82 65.03
C THR A 162 -14.34 13.86 64.04
N SER A 163 -14.61 15.11 64.41
CA SER A 163 -13.92 16.39 64.12
C SER A 163 -13.93 16.98 62.70
N ASN A 164 -14.85 17.93 62.50
CA ASN A 164 -14.64 19.34 62.13
C ASN A 164 -13.30 19.76 61.49
N ILE A 165 -13.38 20.53 60.40
CA ILE A 165 -12.92 21.93 60.26
C ILE A 165 -13.08 22.32 58.77
N THR A 166 -14.13 23.07 58.42
CA THR A 166 -14.15 24.52 58.09
C THR A 166 -13.45 24.93 56.77
N ASN A 167 -14.29 25.39 55.84
CA ASN A 167 -14.17 26.58 54.99
C ASN A 167 -13.28 26.64 53.72
N SER A 168 -13.92 27.28 52.75
CA SER A 168 -13.41 28.24 51.75
C SER A 168 -12.89 27.73 50.41
N SER A 169 -13.78 27.87 49.41
CA SER A 169 -13.45 28.38 48.07
C SER A 169 -12.68 29.71 48.20
N PRO A 170 -11.75 30.08 47.29
CA PRO A 170 -12.18 30.51 45.95
C PRO A 170 -11.21 30.19 44.79
N SER A 171 -11.77 30.41 43.60
CA SER A 171 -11.11 30.69 42.33
C SER A 171 -10.01 31.78 42.41
N ILE A 172 -9.04 31.74 41.49
CA ILE A 172 -8.73 32.81 40.51
C ILE A 172 -7.53 32.43 39.60
N LYS A 173 -7.84 32.54 38.30
CA LYS A 173 -7.10 32.89 37.07
C LYS A 173 -5.70 33.56 37.11
N SER A 174 -5.01 33.39 35.96
CA SER A 174 -3.89 34.18 35.39
C SER A 174 -2.49 33.86 35.96
N SER A 175 -1.36 33.89 35.25
CA SER A 175 -0.95 34.39 33.93
C SER A 175 0.42 33.77 33.63
N GLY A 176 0.77 33.54 32.35
CA GLY A 176 2.10 33.05 31.97
C GLY A 176 3.22 34.09 32.09
N PRO A 177 4.47 33.72 31.78
CA PRO A 177 5.42 34.67 31.23
C PRO A 177 6.15 34.15 29.98
N THR A 178 6.29 35.06 29.03
CA THR A 178 7.29 35.06 27.96
C THR A 178 8.64 35.51 28.51
N LYS A 179 9.71 34.84 28.10
CA LYS A 179 10.98 35.47 27.78
C LYS A 179 11.69 34.67 26.69
#